data_AF-A0A3L7DWN2-F1
#
_entry.id   AF-A0A3L7DWN2-F1
#
_cell.length_a   1.000
_cell.length_b   1.000
_cell.length_c   1.000
_cell.angle_alpha   90.00
_cell.angle_beta   90.00
_cell.angle_gamma   90.00
#
_symmetry.space_group_name_H-M   'P 1'
#
loop_
_entity.id
_entity.type
_entity.pdbx_description
1 polymer ?
#
loop_
_entity_poly.entity_id
_entity_poly.type
_entity_poly.pdbx_seq_one_letter_code
_entity_poly.pdbx_strand_id
1 'polypeptide(L)' 'MRLPQTWELLGLHGQALGRVDACGVDLQTGRISYLILETPWQTLSIPWQAVHVDNRHNRFQLHGKPRGLPCKQAQDSSS' A
#
# COMPACT_ATOMS: atom_id res chain seq x y z
N MET A 1 7.75 8.46 -9.84
CA MET A 1 8.52 7.34 -10.39
C MET A 1 7.56 6.17 -10.55
N ARG A 2 7.27 5.73 -11.78
CA ARG A 2 6.42 4.55 -12.03
C ARG A 2 7.29 3.30 -12.04
N LEU A 3 6.79 2.21 -11.46
CA LEU A 3 7.52 0.94 -11.46
C LEU A 3 7.48 0.32 -12.87
N PRO A 4 8.63 -0.09 -13.44
CA PRO A 4 8.71 -0.61 -14.81
C PRO A 4 8.11 -2.02 -14.97
N GLN A 5 7.91 -2.73 -13.87
CA GLN A 5 7.21 -4.01 -13.81
C GLN A 5 5.95 -3.85 -12.97
N THR A 6 4.88 -4.50 -13.39
CA THR A 6 3.60 -4.49 -12.66
C THR A 6 3.69 -5.43 -11.47
N TRP A 7 3.99 -4.87 -10.30
CA TRP A 7 3.95 -5.60 -9.03
C TRP A 7 2.52 -5.64 -8.51
N GLU A 8 2.08 -6.80 -8.04
CA GLU A 8 0.76 -6.95 -7.42
C GLU A 8 0.87 -6.89 -5.90
N LEU A 9 -0.18 -6.40 -5.25
CA LEU A 9 -0.35 -6.54 -3.81
C LEU A 9 -1.38 -7.62 -3.50
N LEU A 10 -0.95 -8.63 -2.76
CA LEU A 10 -1.81 -9.67 -2.21
C LEU A 10 -2.30 -9.28 -0.81
N GLY A 11 -3.56 -9.61 -0.53
CA GLY A 11 -4.15 -9.48 0.79
C GLY A 11 -3.66 -10.55 1.76
N LEU A 12 -4.19 -10.49 2.99
CA LEU A 12 -3.81 -11.40 4.09
C LEU A 12 -4.05 -12.88 3.77
N HIS A 13 -4.99 -13.18 2.85
CA HIS A 13 -5.33 -14.54 2.44
C HIS A 13 -4.84 -14.87 1.02
N GLY A 14 -3.91 -14.08 0.47
CA GLY A 14 -3.30 -14.32 -0.84
C GLY A 14 -4.13 -13.86 -2.05
N GLN A 15 -5.29 -13.23 -1.84
CA GLN A 15 -6.08 -12.65 -2.92
C GLN A 15 -5.44 -11.38 -3.48
N ALA A 16 -5.45 -11.20 -4.81
CA ALA A 16 -4.97 -9.96 -5.42
C ALA A 16 -5.89 -8.79 -5.07
N LEU A 17 -5.32 -7.72 -4.52
CA LEU A 17 -6.05 -6.50 -4.18
C LEU A 17 -5.95 -5.44 -5.27
N GLY A 18 -4.86 -5.44 -6.03
CA GLY A 18 -4.60 -4.47 -7.09
C GLY A 18 -3.14 -4.40 -7.50
N ARG A 19 -2.82 -3.38 -8.30
CA ARG A 19 -1.48 -3.14 -8.84
C ARG A 19 -0.77 -2.04 -8.07
N VAL A 20 0.50 -2.26 -7.74
CA VAL A 20 1.35 -1.20 -7.19
C VAL A 20 1.90 -0.35 -8.34
N ASP A 21 1.50 0.93 -8.40
CA ASP A 21 1.91 1.85 -9.48
C ASP A 21 3.20 2.60 -9.12
N ALA A 22 3.35 2.96 -7.85
CA ALA A 22 4.45 3.76 -7.34
C ALA A 22 4.76 3.49 -5.86
N CYS A 23 5.85 4.06 -5.37
CA CYS A 23 6.18 4.11 -3.95
C CYS A 23 6.54 5.55 -3.54
N GLY A 24 6.24 5.89 -2.29
CA GLY A 24 6.70 7.10 -1.63
C GLY A 24 8.00 6.81 -0.90
N VAL A 25 9.00 7.68 -1.11
CA VAL A 25 10.32 7.59 -0.47
C VAL A 25 10.45 8.76 0.52
N ASP A 26 10.87 8.47 1.73
CA ASP A 26 11.30 9.47 2.69
C ASP A 26 12.61 10.11 2.22
N LEU A 27 12.60 11.42 1.97
CA LEU A 27 13.74 12.12 1.39
C LEU A 27 14.90 12.35 2.37
N GLN A 28 14.67 12.22 3.67
CA GLN A 28 15.73 12.37 4.68
C GLN A 28 16.51 11.06 4.84
N THR A 29 15.81 9.92 4.80
CA THR A 29 16.38 8.60 5.05
C THR A 29 16.65 7.79 3.78
N GLY A 30 16.04 8.18 2.65
CA GLY A 30 16.10 7.44 1.39
C GLY A 30 15.33 6.12 1.40
N ARG A 31 14.51 5.86 2.42
CA ARG A 31 13.77 4.60 2.59
C ARG A 31 12.34 4.71 2.06
N ILE A 32 11.76 3.58 1.68
CA ILE A 32 10.36 3.53 1.27
C ILE A 32 9.45 3.70 2.49
N SER A 33 8.53 4.66 2.42
CA SER A 33 7.55 4.94 3.46
C SER A 33 6.23 4.22 3.21
N TYR A 34 5.74 4.27 1.96
CA TYR A 34 4.47 3.66 1.56
C TYR A 34 4.44 3.28 0.08
N LEU A 35 3.52 2.40 -0.28
CA LEU A 35 3.20 2.01 -1.65
C LEU A 35 1.90 2.67 -2.10
N ILE A 36 1.81 3.01 -3.38
CA ILE A 36 0.59 3.45 -4.03
C ILE A 36 -0.03 2.24 -4.74
N LEU A 37 -1.16 1.81 -4.23
CA LEU A 37 -1.97 0.72 -4.78
C LEU A 37 -3.11 1.28 -5.61
N GLU A 38 -3.17 0.92 -6.88
CA GLU A 38 -4.33 1.14 -7.73
C GLU A 38 -5.26 -0.07 -7.64
N THR A 39 -6.51 0.21 -7.30
CA THR A 39 -7.63 -0.74 -7.37
C THR A 39 -8.62 -0.26 -8.43
N PRO A 40 -9.57 -1.10 -8.88
CA PRO A 40 -10.56 -0.66 -9.87
C PRO A 40 -11.43 0.54 -9.42
N TRP A 41 -11.51 0.80 -8.12
CA TRP A 41 -12.47 1.76 -7.55
C TRP A 41 -11.77 2.98 -6.91
N GLN A 42 -10.49 2.85 -6.53
CA GLN A 42 -9.76 3.87 -5.79
C GLN A 42 -8.25 3.61 -5.76
N THR A 43 -7.50 4.65 -5.38
CA THR A 43 -6.06 4.57 -5.10
C THR A 43 -5.83 4.61 -3.59
N LEU A 44 -5.03 3.68 -3.08
CA LEU A 44 -4.74 3.53 -1.65
C LEU A 44 -3.24 3.69 -1.36
N SER A 45 -2.92 4.29 -0.22
CA SER A 45 -1.56 4.32 0.31
C SER A 45 -1.37 3.22 1.35
N ILE A 46 -0.46 2.29 1.07
CA ILE A 46 -0.19 1.13 1.93
C ILE A 46 1.14 1.34 2.66
N PRO A 47 1.17 1.35 4.00
CA PRO A 47 2.41 1.55 4.72
C PRO A 47 3.44 0.44 4.44
N TRP A 48 4.71 0.79 4.25
CA TRP A 48 5.77 -0.17 3.93
C TRP A 48 5.91 -1.28 5.00
N GLN A 49 5.71 -0.93 6.26
CA GLN A 49 5.74 -1.87 7.38
C GLN A 49 4.61 -2.90 7.39
N ALA A 50 3.58 -2.73 6.56
CA ALA A 50 2.46 -3.66 6.44
C ALA A 50 2.64 -4.66 5.28
N VAL A 51 3.72 -4.55 4.51
CA VAL A 51 3.97 -5.39 3.33
C VAL A 51 5.23 -6.23 3.49
N HIS A 52 5.13 -7.48 3.07
CA HIS A 52 6.27 -8.35 2.83
C HIS A 52 6.58 -8.35 1.33
N VAL A 53 7.87 -8.32 0.99
CA VAL A 53 8.34 -8.28 -0.40
C VAL A 53 8.68 -9.70 -0.85
N ASP A 54 7.98 -10.20 -1.86
CA ASP A 54 8.30 -11.44 -2.55
C ASP A 54 9.00 -11.12 -3.88
N ASN A 55 10.33 -10.94 -3.80
CA ASN A 55 11.17 -10.67 -4.96
C ASN A 55 11.19 -11.82 -5.97
N ARG A 56 10.88 -13.05 -5.55
CA ARG A 56 10.90 -14.21 -6.45
C ARG A 56 9.74 -14.16 -7.44
N HIS A 57 8.60 -13.65 -7.00
CA HIS A 57 7.39 -13.57 -7.80
C HIS A 57 7.01 -12.13 -8.18
N ASN A 58 7.82 -11.13 -7.82
CA ASN A 58 7.55 -9.70 -8.01
C ASN A 58 6.21 -9.27 -7.42
N ARG A 59 5.94 -9.68 -6.18
CA ARG A 59 4.68 -9.39 -5.48
C ARG A 59 4.94 -8.82 -4.09
N PHE A 60 4.01 -8.01 -3.63
CA PHE A 60 3.90 -7.62 -2.23
C PHE A 60 2.79 -8.43 -1.58
N GLN A 61 2.93 -8.76 -0.30
CA GLN A 61 1.89 -9.41 0.48
C GLN A 61 1.64 -8.65 1.77
N LEU A 62 0.38 -8.31 2.03
CA LEU A 62 0.00 -7.75 3.32
C LEU A 62 0.29 -8.75 4.43
N HIS A 63 0.89 -8.27 5.51
CA HIS A 63 1.11 -9.05 6.72
C HIS A 63 0.66 -8.27 7.95
N GLY A 64 0.38 -9.01 9.02
CA GLY A 64 -0.07 -8.47 10.29
C GLY A 64 -1.59 -8.43 10.44
N LYS A 65 -2.05 -8.25 11.69
CA LYS A 65 -3.46 -7.98 11.98
C LYS A 65 -3.82 -6.63 11.36
N PRO A 66 -4.97 -6.49 10.66
CA PRO A 66 -5.48 -5.19 10.27
C PRO A 66 -5.72 -4.40 11.55
N ARG A 67 -4.74 -3.58 11.97
CA ARG A 67 -5.01 -2.52 12.93
C ARG A 67 -5.91 -1.59 12.16
N GLY A 68 -7.18 -1.55 12.55
CA GLY A 68 -8.22 -0.80 11.85
C GLY A 68 -7.62 0.51 11.37
N LEU A 69 -7.60 0.69 10.05
CA LEU A 69 -7.33 2.00 9.48
C LEU A 69 -8.28 2.93 10.23
N PRO A 70 -7.81 3.98 10.93
CA PRO A 70 -8.73 4.99 11.38
C PRO A 70 -9.34 5.56 10.10
N CYS A 71 -10.55 5.11 9.74
CA CYS A 71 -11.42 5.86 8.86
C CYS A 71 -11.41 7.25 9.47
N LYS A 72 -10.86 8.23 8.75
CA LYS A 72 -10.90 9.63 9.16
C LYS A 72 -12.34 9.88 9.59
N GLN A 73 -12.58 10.08 10.88
CA GLN A 73 -13.83 10.68 11.32
C GLN A 73 -13.89 11.98 10.55
N ALA A 74 -14.90 12.09 9.68
CA ALA A 74 -15.22 13.35 9.05
C ALA A 74 -15.32 14.38 10.17
N GLN A 75 -14.38 15.32 10.17
CA GLN A 75 -14.52 16.53 10.96
C GLN A 75 -15.67 17.31 10.34
N ASP A 76 -16.91 16.98 10.73
CA ASP A 76 -18.02 17.90 10.59
C ASP A 76 -17.93 18.89 11.76
N SER A 77 -17.11 19.92 11.54
CA SER A 77 -17.19 21.17 12.26
C SER A 77 -18.40 21.94 11.74
N SER A 78 -19.47 22.06 12.54
CA SER A 78 -20.52 23.10 12.44
C SER A 78 -21.47 22.89 13.62
N SER A 79 -21.88 23.83 14.46
CA SER A 79 -21.56 25.22 14.77
C SER A 79 -22.20 25.48 16.14
#